data_AF-A0A7K4IF37-F1
#
_entry.id   AF-A0A7K4IF37-F1
#
_cell.length_a   1.000
_cell.length_b   1.000
_cell.length_c   1.000
_cell.angle_alpha   90.00
_cell.angle_beta   90.00
_cell.angle_gamma   90.00
#
_symmetry.space_group_name_H-M   'P 1'
#
loop_
_entity.id
_entity.type
_entity.pdbx_description
1 polymer ?
#
loop_
_entity_poly.entity_id
_entity_poly.type
_entity_poly.pdbx_seq_one_letter_code
_entity_poly.pdbx_strand_id
1 'polypeptide(L)'
;MQSKARSATQLLSQLRDLAYADLRNWQLNLGWGRLNAFAHVSWTDEILRLKLNVIVKRWPEPALVGLLAHELSHPAAGPDGVHERTTDIDVVRRGVGAYLAFERAFVRRYEDQLVGRGDYYLGYRRLRSLLLPDETEDLDMLLRHFRLIPRRVRLVARLHHDSIGTLETNTVRC
;
A
#
# COMPACT_ATOMS: atom_id res chain seq x y z
N MET A 1 -28.96 -3.05 -6.58
CA MET A 1 -28.47 -1.81 -5.94
C MET A 1 -27.00 -1.65 -6.27
N GLN A 2 -26.61 -0.61 -7.02
CA GLN A 2 -25.19 -0.29 -7.19
C GLN A 2 -24.75 0.43 -5.91
N SER A 3 -23.90 -0.21 -5.10
CA SER A 3 -23.25 0.46 -3.97
C SER A 3 -22.42 1.62 -4.50
N LYS A 4 -22.58 2.81 -3.91
CA LYS A 4 -21.74 3.97 -4.24
C LYS A 4 -20.30 3.64 -3.85
N ALA A 5 -19.36 3.78 -4.80
CA ALA A 5 -17.94 3.56 -4.52
C ALA A 5 -17.47 4.45 -3.36
N ARG A 6 -16.71 3.88 -2.43
CA ARG A 6 -16.17 4.61 -1.28
C ARG A 6 -15.08 5.58 -1.74
N SER A 7 -14.99 6.73 -1.09
CA SER A 7 -13.89 7.66 -1.34
C SER A 7 -12.59 7.14 -0.71
N ALA A 8 -11.44 7.56 -1.22
CA ALA A 8 -10.14 7.19 -0.66
C ALA A 8 -10.01 7.57 0.83
N THR A 9 -10.58 8.71 1.24
CA THR A 9 -10.62 9.15 2.64
C THR A 9 -11.46 8.21 3.52
N GLN A 10 -12.60 7.73 2.99
CA GLN A 10 -13.45 6.77 3.69
C GLN A 10 -12.73 5.42 3.86
N LEU A 11 -12.08 4.94 2.81
CA LEU A 11 -11.30 3.70 2.85
C LEU A 11 -10.13 3.81 3.83
N LEU A 12 -9.39 4.92 3.80
CA LEU A 12 -8.28 5.16 4.71
C LEU A 12 -8.72 5.16 6.17
N SER A 13 -9.83 5.82 6.48
CA SER A 13 -10.39 5.87 7.84
C SER A 13 -10.84 4.48 8.31
N GLN A 14 -11.54 3.74 7.44
CA GLN A 14 -11.98 2.38 7.73
C GLN A 14 -10.81 1.42 7.94
N LEU A 15 -9.78 1.50 7.11
CA LEU A 15 -8.55 0.70 7.27
C LEU A 15 -7.88 0.98 8.60
N ARG A 16 -7.73 2.26 8.96
CA ARG A 16 -7.20 2.65 10.28
C ARG A 16 -8.01 2.00 11.40
N ASP A 17 -9.32 2.15 11.37
CA ASP A 17 -10.16 1.73 12.49
C ASP A 17 -10.20 0.20 12.66
N LEU A 18 -10.10 -0.56 11.56
CA LEU A 18 -10.20 -2.02 11.52
C LEU A 18 -8.85 -2.75 11.63
N ALA A 19 -7.81 -2.27 10.96
CA ALA A 19 -6.53 -2.97 10.80
C ALA A 19 -5.33 -2.23 11.41
N TYR A 20 -5.44 -0.92 11.64
CA TYR A 20 -4.37 -0.09 12.21
C TYR A 20 -4.83 0.66 13.46
N ALA A 21 -5.32 -0.10 14.44
CA ALA A 21 -5.86 0.45 15.68
C ALA A 21 -4.83 1.26 16.48
N ASP A 22 -3.55 0.96 16.32
CA ASP A 22 -2.39 1.70 16.81
C ASP A 22 -2.32 3.14 16.27
N LEU A 23 -2.85 3.38 15.07
CA LEU A 23 -2.91 4.71 14.44
C LEU A 23 -4.23 5.44 14.69
N ARG A 24 -5.16 4.88 15.50
CA ARG A 24 -6.53 5.39 15.66
C ARG A 24 -6.60 6.87 16.07
N ASN A 25 -5.66 7.31 16.90
CA ASN A 25 -5.60 8.69 17.40
C ASN A 25 -4.83 9.64 16.48
N TRP A 26 -4.21 9.14 15.41
CA TRP A 26 -3.43 9.96 14.50
C TRP A 26 -4.34 10.76 13.57
N GLN A 27 -3.92 12.00 13.29
CA GLN A 27 -4.53 12.83 12.26
C GLN A 27 -4.11 12.32 10.88
N LEU A 28 -5.09 11.90 10.08
CA LEU A 28 -4.89 11.44 8.71
C LEU A 28 -5.18 12.54 7.70
N ASN A 29 -4.15 12.98 6.98
CA ASN A 29 -4.27 13.98 5.92
C ASN A 29 -4.04 13.33 4.55
N LEU A 30 -5.12 13.19 3.78
CA LEU A 30 -5.08 12.62 2.43
C LEU A 30 -5.15 13.72 1.36
N GLY A 31 -4.13 13.76 0.51
CA GLY A 31 -4.05 14.66 -0.65
C GLY A 31 -3.94 13.93 -1.98
N TRP A 32 -4.10 14.67 -3.07
CA TRP A 32 -3.88 14.19 -4.44
C TRP A 32 -2.84 15.06 -5.15
N GLY A 33 -2.03 14.47 -6.03
CA GLY A 33 -1.11 15.24 -6.87
C GLY A 33 -0.50 14.44 -8.00
N ARG A 34 0.30 15.10 -8.85
CA ARG A 34 1.18 14.40 -9.80
C ARG A 34 2.43 13.97 -9.03
N LEU A 35 2.73 12.68 -9.07
CA LEU A 35 3.89 12.06 -8.41
C LEU A 35 4.62 11.19 -9.44
N ASN A 36 5.87 10.85 -9.15
CA ASN A 36 6.62 9.85 -9.92
C ASN A 36 6.30 8.41 -9.48
N ALA A 37 5.36 8.25 -8.55
CA ALA A 37 4.99 7.02 -7.87
C ALA A 37 3.48 6.97 -7.62
N PHE A 38 2.93 5.92 -6.98
CA PHE A 38 1.48 5.80 -6.73
C PHE A 38 1.06 6.57 -5.49
N ALA A 39 1.89 6.61 -4.45
CA ALA A 39 1.53 7.25 -3.20
C ALA A 39 2.79 7.62 -2.41
N HIS A 40 2.83 8.83 -1.88
CA HIS A 40 3.90 9.27 -1.01
C HIS A 40 3.36 9.43 0.41
N VAL A 41 3.98 8.75 1.37
CA VAL A 41 3.70 8.91 2.79
C VAL A 41 4.81 9.69 3.50
N SER A 42 4.40 10.50 4.46
CA SER A 42 5.27 11.14 5.45
C SER A 42 4.53 11.24 6.77
N TRP A 43 5.24 11.18 7.89
CA TRP A 43 4.60 11.25 9.19
C TRP A 43 5.47 11.93 10.25
N THR A 44 4.80 12.38 11.29
CA THR A 44 5.34 12.79 12.59
C THR A 44 4.55 12.05 13.68
N ASP A 45 4.88 12.23 14.96
CA ASP A 45 4.35 11.45 16.09
C ASP A 45 2.82 11.24 16.10
N GLU A 46 2.02 12.20 15.62
CA GLU A 46 0.55 12.11 15.60
C GLU A 46 -0.08 12.49 14.25
N ILE A 47 0.70 12.73 13.21
CA ILE A 47 0.19 13.20 11.91
C ILE A 47 0.75 12.34 10.79
N LEU A 48 -0.15 11.68 10.06
CA LEU A 48 0.17 10.95 8.83
C LEU A 48 -0.32 11.77 7.64
N ARG A 49 0.60 12.13 6.75
CA ARG A 49 0.30 12.81 5.48
C ARG A 49 0.52 11.84 4.33
N LEU A 50 -0.56 11.51 3.65
CA LEU A 50 -0.56 10.64 2.49
C LEU A 50 -0.95 11.44 1.24
N LYS A 51 -0.11 11.42 0.22
CA LYS A 51 -0.41 12.04 -1.07
C LYS A 51 -0.50 10.96 -2.13
N LEU A 52 -1.67 10.78 -2.73
CA LEU A 52 -1.89 9.82 -3.80
C LEU A 52 -1.66 10.46 -5.17
N ASN A 53 -1.16 9.66 -6.11
CA ASN A 53 -1.08 10.07 -7.49
C ASN A 53 -2.47 10.17 -8.10
N VAL A 54 -2.72 11.21 -8.90
CA VAL A 54 -3.98 11.38 -9.64
C VAL A 54 -4.35 10.18 -10.51
N ILE A 55 -3.38 9.37 -10.97
CA ILE A 55 -3.71 8.17 -11.77
C ILE A 55 -4.50 7.14 -10.95
N VAL A 56 -4.27 7.10 -9.63
CA VAL A 56 -4.86 6.12 -8.71
C VAL A 56 -6.36 6.37 -8.49
N LYS A 57 -6.87 7.57 -8.82
CA LYS A 57 -8.31 7.88 -8.73
C LYS A 57 -9.21 6.92 -9.52
N ARG A 58 -8.65 6.29 -10.55
CA ARG A 58 -9.37 5.35 -11.44
C ARG A 58 -9.17 3.89 -11.05
N TRP A 59 -8.38 3.63 -10.01
CA TRP A 59 -8.13 2.27 -9.57
C TRP A 59 -9.39 1.66 -8.97
N PRO A 60 -9.58 0.35 -9.13
CA PRO A 60 -10.64 -0.36 -8.43
C PRO A 60 -10.39 -0.31 -6.93
N GLU A 61 -11.48 -0.29 -6.15
CA GLU A 61 -11.43 -0.17 -4.70
C GLU A 61 -10.48 -1.16 -4.02
N PRO A 62 -10.41 -2.46 -4.39
CA PRO A 62 -9.48 -3.40 -3.75
C PRO A 62 -8.00 -3.07 -3.98
N ALA A 63 -7.64 -2.53 -5.15
CA ALA A 63 -6.26 -2.08 -5.40
C ALA A 63 -5.93 -0.83 -4.59
N LEU A 64 -6.89 0.08 -4.44
CA LEU A 64 -6.73 1.25 -3.59
C LEU A 64 -6.58 0.86 -2.12
N VAL A 65 -7.36 -0.12 -1.64
CA VAL A 65 -7.21 -0.67 -0.29
C VAL A 65 -5.82 -1.25 -0.08
N GLY A 66 -5.32 -2.06 -1.02
CA GLY A 66 -3.97 -2.62 -0.95
C GLY A 66 -2.88 -1.55 -0.88
N LEU A 67 -2.98 -0.51 -1.71
CA LEU A 67 -2.07 0.63 -1.68
C LEU A 67 -2.14 1.36 -0.34
N LEU A 68 -3.33 1.76 0.11
CA LEU A 68 -3.49 2.49 1.37
C LEU A 68 -2.98 1.69 2.59
N ALA A 69 -3.21 0.37 2.61
CA ALA A 69 -2.73 -0.49 3.68
C ALA A 69 -1.18 -0.53 3.71
N HIS A 70 -0.54 -0.65 2.55
CA HIS A 70 0.91 -0.54 2.44
C HIS A 70 1.40 0.79 3.01
N GLU A 71 0.81 1.91 2.60
CA GLU A 71 1.24 3.23 3.07
C GLU A 71 1.04 3.43 4.59
N LEU A 72 -0.03 2.88 5.16
CA LEU A 72 -0.30 2.92 6.60
C LEU A 72 0.68 2.05 7.42
N SER A 73 1.27 1.03 6.81
CA SER A 73 2.22 0.14 7.48
C SER A 73 3.60 0.77 7.69
N HIS A 74 3.95 1.82 6.95
CA HIS A 74 5.23 2.52 7.13
C HIS A 74 5.40 3.12 8.54
N PRO A 75 4.50 4.00 9.03
CA PRO A 75 4.63 4.53 10.39
C PRO A 75 4.47 3.45 11.46
N ALA A 76 3.72 2.38 11.18
CA ALA A 76 3.55 1.27 12.11
C ALA A 76 4.84 0.44 12.31
N ALA A 77 5.76 0.46 11.35
CA ALA A 77 7.03 -0.26 11.44
C ALA A 77 8.08 0.42 12.36
N GLY A 78 7.81 1.62 12.87
CA GLY A 78 8.67 2.33 13.82
C GLY A 78 9.73 3.26 13.19
N PRO A 79 10.61 3.86 14.01
CA PRO A 79 11.55 4.89 13.58
C PRO A 79 12.79 4.35 12.85
N ASP A 80 13.04 3.03 12.90
CA ASP A 80 14.28 2.40 12.39
C ASP A 80 14.38 2.34 10.85
N GLY A 81 13.42 2.94 10.15
CA GLY A 81 13.50 3.19 8.72
C GLY A 81 12.39 2.55 7.90
N VAL A 82 12.22 3.07 6.69
CA VAL A 82 11.28 2.52 5.72
C VAL A 82 11.89 1.26 5.11
N HIS A 83 11.26 0.13 5.39
CA HIS A 83 11.61 -1.15 4.80
C HIS A 83 10.41 -1.73 4.07
N GLU A 84 10.43 -1.64 2.75
CA GLU A 84 9.32 -2.02 1.86
C GLU A 84 8.88 -3.47 2.07
N ARG A 85 9.86 -4.36 2.27
CA ARG A 85 9.58 -5.75 2.60
C ARG A 85 8.83 -5.87 3.93
N THR A 86 9.26 -5.14 4.95
CA THR A 86 8.65 -5.18 6.29
C THR A 86 7.25 -4.60 6.23
N THR A 87 7.05 -3.50 5.52
CA THR A 87 5.75 -2.89 5.23
C THR A 87 4.81 -3.91 4.59
N ASP A 88 5.24 -4.59 3.51
CA ASP A 88 4.41 -5.60 2.83
C ASP A 88 4.07 -6.79 3.76
N ILE A 89 5.00 -7.22 4.62
CA ILE A 89 4.76 -8.27 5.60
C ILE A 89 3.77 -7.82 6.68
N ASP A 90 3.84 -6.57 7.13
CA ASP A 90 2.93 -6.01 8.12
C ASP A 90 1.48 -5.99 7.59
N VAL A 91 1.29 -5.58 6.34
CA VAL A 91 -0.02 -5.62 5.67
C VAL A 91 -0.61 -7.03 5.67
N VAL A 92 0.21 -8.05 5.39
CA VAL A 92 -0.24 -9.46 5.44
C VAL A 92 -0.60 -9.87 6.87
N ARG A 93 0.25 -9.53 7.85
CA ARG A 93 -0.02 -9.85 9.27
C ARG A 93 -1.29 -9.21 9.82
N ARG A 94 -1.67 -8.05 9.28
CA ARG A 94 -2.90 -7.34 9.63
C ARG A 94 -4.16 -7.88 8.92
N GLY A 95 -4.04 -8.96 8.13
CA GLY A 95 -5.17 -9.58 7.44
C GLY A 95 -5.65 -8.80 6.22
N VAL A 96 -4.80 -7.94 5.64
CA VAL A 96 -5.10 -7.15 4.45
C VAL A 96 -4.28 -7.61 3.24
N GLY A 97 -3.61 -8.78 3.36
CA GLY A 97 -2.68 -9.30 2.37
C GLY A 97 -3.32 -9.58 1.00
N ALA A 98 -4.57 -10.05 0.98
CA ALA A 98 -5.29 -10.31 -0.27
C ALA A 98 -5.46 -9.03 -1.12
N TYR A 99 -5.74 -7.89 -0.49
CA TYR A 99 -5.87 -6.61 -1.18
C TYR A 99 -4.54 -6.08 -1.71
N LEU A 100 -3.45 -6.26 -0.95
CA LEU A 100 -2.11 -5.93 -1.40
C LEU A 100 -1.67 -6.80 -2.58
N ALA A 101 -1.90 -8.11 -2.51
CA ALA A 101 -1.63 -9.02 -3.63
C ALA A 101 -2.44 -8.62 -4.87
N PHE A 102 -3.73 -8.29 -4.70
CA PHE A 102 -4.57 -7.79 -5.79
C PHE A 102 -4.01 -6.50 -6.40
N GLU A 103 -3.58 -5.53 -5.57
CA GLU A 103 -2.92 -4.30 -6.03
C GLU A 103 -1.72 -4.63 -6.92
N ARG A 104 -0.79 -5.48 -6.44
CA ARG A 104 0.39 -5.88 -7.21
C ARG A 104 0.02 -6.53 -8.53
N ALA A 105 -0.99 -7.41 -8.55
CA ALA A 105 -1.47 -8.02 -9.79
C ALA A 105 -2.09 -6.98 -10.75
N PHE A 106 -2.88 -6.05 -10.23
CA PHE A 106 -3.52 -4.97 -10.98
C PHE A 106 -2.49 -4.09 -11.70
N VAL A 107 -1.39 -3.75 -11.03
CA VAL A 107 -0.27 -2.99 -11.63
C VAL A 107 0.80 -3.86 -12.29
N ARG A 108 0.51 -5.16 -12.47
CA ARG A 108 1.37 -6.15 -13.15
C ARG A 108 2.74 -6.38 -12.50
N ARG A 109 2.84 -6.19 -11.18
CA ARG A 109 4.02 -6.48 -10.35
C ARG A 109 3.98 -7.92 -9.84
N TYR A 110 4.38 -8.85 -10.68
CA TYR A 110 4.31 -10.28 -10.35
C TYR A 110 5.49 -10.80 -9.52
N GLU A 111 6.66 -10.22 -9.73
CA GLU A 111 7.91 -10.60 -9.06
C GLU A 111 8.34 -9.51 -8.08
N ASP A 112 9.17 -9.89 -7.12
CA ASP A 112 9.79 -8.97 -6.15
C ASP A 112 10.62 -7.91 -6.90
N GLN A 113 10.60 -6.68 -6.38
CA GLN A 113 11.28 -5.55 -7.02
C GLN A 113 12.25 -4.90 -6.04
N LEU A 114 13.54 -4.93 -6.39
CA LEU A 114 14.58 -4.26 -5.61
C LEU A 114 14.37 -2.74 -5.59
N VAL A 115 14.46 -2.16 -4.40
CA VAL A 115 14.39 -0.73 -4.12
C VAL A 115 15.64 -0.34 -3.35
N GLY A 116 16.52 0.45 -3.98
CA GLY A 116 17.75 0.92 -3.34
C GLY A 116 18.71 -0.20 -2.91
N ARG A 117 19.43 0.04 -1.80
CA ARG A 117 20.50 -0.84 -1.29
C ARG A 117 19.95 -2.01 -0.47
N GLY A 118 19.35 -2.99 -1.14
CA GLY A 118 19.03 -4.30 -0.57
C GLY A 118 17.61 -4.47 -0.04
N ASP A 119 16.77 -3.44 -0.10
CA ASP A 119 15.34 -3.54 0.19
C ASP A 119 14.55 -3.91 -1.07
N TYR A 120 13.35 -4.44 -0.91
CA TYR A 120 12.51 -4.84 -2.02
C TYR A 120 11.02 -4.90 -1.67
N TYR A 121 10.18 -4.53 -2.64
CA TYR A 121 8.75 -4.85 -2.60
C TYR A 121 8.52 -6.32 -2.86
N LEU A 122 7.56 -6.92 -2.15
CA LEU A 122 7.05 -8.24 -2.46
C LEU A 122 6.14 -8.17 -3.69
N GLY A 123 6.43 -9.00 -4.69
CA GLY A 123 5.56 -9.18 -5.85
C GLY A 123 4.32 -10.00 -5.49
N TYR A 124 3.33 -9.98 -6.39
CA TYR A 124 2.10 -10.75 -6.25
C TYR A 124 2.34 -12.23 -5.89
N ARG A 125 3.33 -12.88 -6.50
CA ARG A 125 3.60 -14.31 -6.25
C ARG A 125 4.02 -14.57 -4.82
N ARG A 126 4.92 -13.74 -4.29
CA ARG A 126 5.42 -13.88 -2.94
C ARG A 126 4.35 -13.52 -1.92
N LEU A 127 3.59 -12.45 -2.16
CA LEU A 127 2.43 -12.10 -1.34
C LEU A 127 1.42 -13.25 -1.28
N ARG A 128 1.03 -13.81 -2.43
CA ARG A 128 0.11 -14.95 -2.49
C ARG A 128 0.60 -16.15 -1.67
N SER A 129 1.90 -16.45 -1.68
CA SER A 129 2.45 -17.56 -0.88
C SER A 129 2.45 -17.31 0.64
N LEU A 130 2.24 -16.06 1.06
CA LEU A 130 2.18 -15.68 2.47
C LEU A 130 0.74 -15.62 3.00
N LEU A 131 -0.26 -15.70 2.12
CA LEU A 131 -1.67 -15.61 2.50
C LEU A 131 -2.14 -16.92 3.16
N LEU A 132 -3.08 -16.78 4.09
CA LEU A 132 -3.86 -17.89 4.59
C LEU A 132 -4.77 -18.47 3.48
N PRO A 133 -5.30 -19.70 3.65
CA PRO A 133 -6.21 -20.30 2.68
C PRO A 133 -7.43 -19.42 2.36
N ASP A 134 -8.10 -18.89 3.37
CA ASP A 134 -9.30 -18.05 3.21
C ASP A 134 -8.96 -16.72 2.50
N GLU A 135 -7.83 -16.09 2.85
CA GLU A 135 -7.33 -14.89 2.16
C GLU A 135 -6.97 -15.17 0.69
N THR A 136 -6.50 -16.38 0.39
CA THR A 136 -6.20 -16.81 -0.97
C THR A 136 -7.49 -16.99 -1.78
N GLU A 137 -8.55 -17.52 -1.17
CA GLU A 137 -9.88 -17.63 -1.79
C GLU A 137 -10.48 -16.24 -2.08
N ASP A 138 -10.37 -15.31 -1.13
CA ASP A 138 -10.78 -13.92 -1.30
C ASP A 138 -10.02 -13.25 -2.45
N LEU A 139 -8.70 -13.43 -2.51
CA LEU A 139 -7.88 -12.96 -3.62
C LEU A 139 -8.35 -13.54 -4.96
N ASP A 140 -8.63 -14.85 -5.03
CA ASP A 140 -9.10 -15.50 -6.26
C ASP A 140 -10.48 -15.03 -6.70
N MET A 141 -11.37 -14.73 -5.75
CA MET A 141 -12.65 -14.10 -6.04
C MET A 141 -12.46 -12.70 -6.61
N LEU A 142 -11.59 -11.87 -6.01
CA LEU A 142 -11.28 -10.53 -6.50
C LEU A 142 -10.67 -10.57 -7.91
N LEU A 143 -9.66 -11.40 -8.14
CA LEU A 143 -9.00 -11.53 -9.44
C LEU A 143 -10.00 -11.96 -10.54
N ARG A 144 -10.88 -12.92 -10.25
CA ARG A 144 -11.95 -13.34 -11.17
C ARG A 144 -12.95 -12.21 -11.44
N HIS A 145 -13.40 -11.52 -10.39
CA HIS A 145 -14.35 -10.40 -10.51
C HIS A 145 -13.82 -9.29 -11.42
N PHE A 146 -12.55 -8.91 -11.27
CA PHE A 146 -11.91 -7.88 -12.08
C PHE A 146 -11.28 -8.41 -13.37
N ARG A 147 -11.50 -9.69 -13.71
CA ARG A 147 -10.93 -10.38 -14.89
C ARG A 147 -9.42 -10.23 -15.01
N LEU A 148 -8.74 -10.12 -13.87
CA LEU A 148 -7.30 -10.15 -13.78
C LEU A 148 -6.87 -11.62 -13.82
N ILE A 149 -6.43 -12.07 -14.99
CA ILE A 149 -5.79 -13.39 -15.11
C ILE A 149 -4.30 -13.17 -14.88
N PRO A 150 -3.71 -13.70 -13.78
CA PRO A 150 -2.27 -13.66 -13.57
C PRO A 150 -1.57 -14.49 -14.65
N ARG A 151 -1.29 -13.88 -15.81
CA ARG A 151 -0.50 -14.53 -16.86
C ARG A 151 0.96 -14.46 -16.44
N ARG A 152 1.74 -15.52 -16.69
CA ARG A 152 3.21 -15.46 -16.61
C ARG A 152 3.72 -14.47 -17.66
N VAL A 153 3.84 -13.18 -17.32
CA VAL A 153 4.38 -12.16 -18.22
C VAL A 153 5.87 -11.98 -17.92
N ARG A 154 6.70 -12.12 -18.96
CA ARG A 154 8.14 -11.80 -18.91
C ARG A 154 8.35 -10.31 -18.60
N LEU A 155 9.35 -10.03 -17.77
CA LEU A 155 9.75 -8.70 -17.28
C LEU A 155 9.66 -7.62 -18.38
N VAL A 156 8.91 -6.54 -18.13
CA VAL A 156 9.01 -5.27 -18.87
C VAL A 156 9.24 -4.15 -17.85
N ALA A 157 10.17 -3.25 -18.16
CA ALA A 157 10.84 -2.33 -17.24
C ALA A 157 9.95 -1.20 -16.67
N ARG A 158 9.94 -1.16 -15.33
CA ARG A 158 10.04 -0.06 -14.33
C ARG A 158 9.35 1.29 -14.60
N LEU A 159 8.26 1.52 -13.86
CA LEU A 159 8.00 2.78 -13.15
C LEU A 159 8.46 2.60 -11.69
N HIS A 160 9.20 3.58 -11.16
CA HIS A 160 9.73 3.57 -9.78
C HIS A 160 8.67 4.05 -8.79
N HIS A 161 8.59 3.39 -7.62
CA HIS A 161 7.75 3.82 -6.52
C HIS A 161 8.63 4.52 -5.51
N ASP A 162 8.30 5.78 -5.34
CA ASP A 162 8.53 6.64 -4.20
C ASP A 162 9.90 7.24 -3.94
N SER A 163 9.80 8.52 -3.59
CA SER A 163 10.83 9.36 -3.00
C SER A 163 10.27 9.76 -1.64
N ILE A 164 10.67 9.07 -0.59
CA ILE A 164 10.30 9.39 0.79
C ILE A 164 11.25 10.48 1.26
N GLY A 165 10.69 11.64 1.60
CA GLY A 165 11.43 12.77 2.15
C GLY A 165 11.23 12.78 3.65
N THR A 166 12.27 12.41 4.39
CA THR A 166 12.35 12.67 5.82
C THR A 166 12.47 14.17 6.04
N LEU A 167 11.45 14.80 6.62
CA LEU A 167 11.57 16.15 7.17
C LEU A 167 12.25 16.02 8.53
N GLU A 168 13.57 16.19 8.55
CA GLU A 168 14.29 16.42 9.80
C GLU A 168 13.87 17.77 10.38
N THR A 169 13.19 17.75 11.52
CA THR A 169 13.05 18.92 12.39
C THR A 169 14.38 19.17 13.09
N ASN A 170 15.25 19.98 12.47
CA ASN A 170 16.35 20.60 13.20
C ASN A 170 15.81 21.77 14.02
N THR A 171 15.44 21.46 15.26
CA THR A 171 15.43 22.46 16.33
C THR A 171 16.80 22.42 16.96
N VAL A 172 17.64 23.42 16.69
CA VAL A 172 18.72 23.79 17.61
C VAL A 172 18.55 25.26 17.93
N ARG A 173 18.19 25.49 19.20
CA ARG A 173 18.32 26.78 19.88
C ARG A 173 19.80 27.06 20.10
N CYS A 174 20.28 28.18 19.59
CA CYS A 174 20.90 29.31 20.30
C CYS A 174 21.50 30.24 19.24
#